data_AF-A0A3D5DFL6-F1
#
_entry.id   AF-A0A3D5DFL6-F1
#
_cell.length_a   1.000
_cell.length_b   1.000
_cell.length_c   1.000
_cell.angle_alpha   90.00
_cell.angle_beta   90.00
_cell.angle_gamma   90.00
#
_symmetry.space_group_name_H-M   'P 1'
#
loop_
_entity.id
_entity.type
_entity.pdbx_description
1 polymer ?
#
loop_
_entity_poly.entity_id
_entity_poly.type
_entity_poly.pdbx_seq_one_letter_code
_entity_poly.pdbx_strand_id
1 'polypeptide(L)'
;MNAIEKHADMDINIPSAPPFFRYADRDQAFPALKQAGFLDFQLNTIPIVWHGQQPSDIVDVIYKATVRTRLIVDAQTERVREKIHSHLISDIEKFRIGDHYEIALPAALVTATKPI
;
A
#
# COMPACT_ATOMS: atom_id res chain seq x y z
N MET A 1 9.77 -3.83 -4.05
CA MET A 1 8.44 -4.37 -3.70
C MET A 1 7.46 -4.19 -4.86
N ASN A 2 7.58 -4.99 -5.91
CA ASN A 2 6.62 -5.06 -7.03
C ASN A 2 6.22 -6.51 -7.35
N ALA A 3 6.35 -7.42 -6.38
CA ALA A 3 6.19 -8.85 -6.60
C ALA A 3 4.82 -9.25 -7.16
N ILE A 4 3.76 -8.59 -6.69
CA ILE A 4 2.38 -8.84 -7.16
C ILE A 4 2.25 -8.40 -8.62
N GLU A 5 2.61 -7.15 -8.95
CA GLU A 5 2.57 -6.64 -10.33
C GLU A 5 3.40 -7.48 -11.31
N LYS A 6 4.54 -8.01 -10.85
CA LYS A 6 5.45 -8.78 -11.69
C LYS A 6 4.98 -10.22 -11.98
N HIS A 7 4.29 -10.86 -11.03
CA HIS A 7 4.01 -12.29 -11.11
C HIS A 7 2.53 -12.65 -11.16
N ALA A 8 1.65 -11.78 -10.67
CA ALA A 8 0.21 -12.03 -10.66
C ALA A 8 -0.35 -11.92 -12.08
N ASP A 9 -1.31 -12.79 -12.38
CA ASP A 9 -2.24 -12.54 -13.47
C ASP A 9 -3.15 -11.37 -13.08
N MET A 10 -3.11 -10.31 -13.87
CA MET A 10 -3.90 -9.11 -13.68
C MET A 10 -5.20 -9.14 -14.51
N ASP A 11 -5.36 -10.11 -15.42
CA ASP A 11 -6.60 -10.33 -16.19
C ASP A 11 -7.61 -11.16 -15.38
N ILE A 12 -7.90 -10.65 -14.19
CA ILE A 12 -8.86 -11.22 -13.26
C ILE A 12 -10.10 -10.34 -13.25
N ASN A 13 -11.28 -10.96 -13.25
CA ASN A 13 -12.57 -10.27 -13.33
C ASN A 13 -12.91 -9.55 -12.00
N ILE A 14 -12.12 -8.53 -11.65
CA ILE A 14 -12.30 -7.67 -10.49
C ILE A 14 -12.74 -6.29 -10.99
N PRO A 15 -13.77 -5.66 -10.38
CA PRO A 15 -14.19 -4.31 -10.73
C PRO A 15 -13.04 -3.31 -10.73
N SER A 16 -13.10 -2.32 -11.62
CA SER A 16 -12.17 -1.20 -11.58
C SER A 16 -12.29 -0.45 -10.26
N ALA A 17 -11.15 -0.03 -9.71
CA ALA A 17 -11.08 0.75 -8.48
C ALA A 17 -10.31 2.06 -8.75
N PRO A 18 -10.63 3.15 -8.04
CA PRO A 18 -9.80 4.34 -8.06
C PRO A 18 -8.35 4.02 -7.68
N PRO A 19 -7.37 4.82 -8.11
CA PRO A 19 -5.97 4.65 -7.70
C PRO A 19 -5.84 4.61 -6.18
N PHE A 20 -5.08 3.64 -5.66
CA PHE A 20 -4.95 3.40 -4.21
C PHE A 20 -4.44 4.64 -3.45
N PHE A 21 -3.48 5.35 -4.02
CA PHE A 21 -2.90 6.56 -3.44
C PHE A 21 -3.52 7.86 -3.97
N ARG A 22 -4.74 7.83 -4.53
CA ARG A 22 -5.36 9.00 -5.18
C ARG A 22 -5.28 10.26 -4.31
N TYR A 23 -5.62 10.15 -3.03
CA TYR A 23 -5.65 11.31 -2.12
C TYR A 23 -4.35 11.56 -1.36
N ALA A 24 -3.30 10.79 -1.64
CA ALA A 24 -1.94 11.13 -1.21
C ALA A 24 -1.28 12.16 -2.15
N ASP A 25 -1.93 12.49 -3.26
CA ASP A 25 -1.51 13.53 -4.20
C ASP A 25 -2.30 14.82 -3.95
N ARG A 26 -1.56 15.93 -3.74
CA ARG A 26 -2.14 17.27 -3.54
C ARG A 26 -3.03 17.70 -4.70
N ASP A 27 -2.68 17.33 -5.93
CA ASP A 27 -3.38 17.76 -7.14
C ASP A 27 -4.70 17.00 -7.34
N GLN A 28 -4.91 15.91 -6.58
CA GLN A 28 -6.17 15.18 -6.51
C GLN A 28 -6.96 15.53 -5.24
N ALA A 29 -6.29 15.60 -4.09
CA ALA A 29 -6.93 15.79 -2.80
C ALA A 29 -7.51 17.20 -2.62
N PHE A 30 -6.75 18.25 -2.95
CA PHE A 30 -7.18 19.62 -2.67
C PHE A 30 -8.37 20.04 -3.53
N PRO A 31 -8.42 19.74 -4.85
CA PRO A 31 -9.62 20.03 -5.63
C PRO A 31 -10.86 19.29 -5.13
N ALA A 32 -10.73 18.02 -4.71
CA ALA A 32 -11.84 17.25 -4.17
C ALA A 32 -12.37 17.86 -2.85
N LEU A 33 -11.47 18.25 -1.94
CA LEU A 33 -11.84 18.91 -0.68
C LEU A 33 -12.47 20.28 -0.93
N LYS A 34 -11.91 21.07 -1.86
CA LYS A 34 -12.47 22.37 -2.25
C LYS A 34 -13.88 22.24 -2.82
N GLN A 35 -14.11 21.26 -3.69
CA GLN A 35 -15.45 20.97 -4.25
C GLN A 35 -16.46 20.59 -3.17
N ALA A 36 -15.99 19.94 -2.09
CA ALA A 36 -16.81 19.61 -0.92
C ALA A 36 -17.01 20.79 0.06
N GLY A 37 -16.50 21.98 -0.26
CA GLY A 37 -16.67 23.20 0.53
C GLY A 37 -15.66 23.38 1.67
N PHE A 38 -14.57 22.60 1.69
CA PHE A 38 -13.48 22.81 2.63
C PHE A 38 -12.52 23.89 2.14
N LEU A 39 -11.78 24.48 3.08
CA LEU A 39 -10.69 25.46 2.90
C LEU A 39 -9.47 25.03 3.74
N ASP A 40 -8.42 25.86 3.75
CA ASP A 40 -7.21 25.69 4.58
C ASP A 40 -6.54 24.30 4.46
N PHE A 41 -6.27 23.88 3.22
CA PHE A 41 -5.72 22.57 2.92
C PHE A 41 -4.26 22.44 3.35
N GLN A 42 -3.92 21.31 3.95
CA GLN A 42 -2.54 20.90 4.17
C GLN A 42 -2.35 19.44 3.77
N LEU A 43 -1.15 19.11 3.30
CA LEU A 43 -0.72 17.75 3.07
C LEU A 43 0.65 17.59 3.71
N ASN A 44 0.75 16.65 4.65
CA ASN A 44 1.98 16.32 5.34
C ASN A 44 2.28 14.83 5.13
N THR A 45 3.54 14.49 4.89
CA THR A 45 3.98 13.09 4.90
C THR A 45 4.41 12.72 6.31
N ILE A 46 3.72 11.75 6.91
CA ILE A 46 4.05 11.22 8.22
C ILE A 46 4.99 10.03 8.04
N PRO A 47 6.22 10.08 8.58
CA PRO A 47 7.11 8.94 8.55
C PRO A 47 6.55 7.83 9.43
N ILE A 48 6.26 6.69 8.84
CA ILE A 48 5.83 5.49 9.54
C ILE A 48 6.81 4.38 9.17
N VAL A 49 7.28 3.67 10.18
CA VAL A 49 8.16 2.51 10.03
C VAL A 49 7.43 1.31 10.63
N TRP A 50 7.38 0.22 9.87
CA TRP A 50 6.88 -1.05 10.37
C TRP A 50 8.05 -1.93 10.77
N HIS A 51 7.89 -2.58 11.91
CA HIS A 51 8.88 -3.47 12.49
C HIS A 51 8.36 -4.91 12.45
N GLY A 52 9.23 -5.84 12.08
CA GLY A 52 8.95 -7.28 12.08
C GLY A 52 10.15 -8.06 12.62
N GLN A 53 9.89 -9.20 13.25
CA GLN A 53 10.96 -10.09 13.74
C GLN A 53 11.37 -11.08 12.65
N GLN A 54 10.45 -11.41 11.75
CA GLN A 54 10.67 -12.28 10.61
C GLN A 54 10.18 -11.60 9.32
N PRO A 55 10.72 -11.93 8.14
CA PRO A 55 10.23 -11.38 6.88
C PRO A 55 8.74 -11.64 6.66
N SER A 56 8.26 -12.81 7.10
CA SER A 56 6.85 -13.21 7.01
C SER A 56 5.93 -12.27 7.75
N ASP A 57 6.38 -11.66 8.85
CA ASP A 57 5.56 -10.70 9.62
C ASP A 57 5.16 -9.51 8.73
N ILE A 58 6.09 -9.04 7.89
CA ILE A 58 5.83 -7.92 6.98
C ILE A 58 5.04 -8.36 5.74
N VAL A 59 5.30 -9.56 5.21
CA VAL A 59 4.51 -10.14 4.11
C VAL A 59 3.03 -10.21 4.49
N ASP A 60 2.76 -10.66 5.71
CA ASP A 60 1.40 -10.79 6.23
C ASP A 60 0.65 -9.46 6.20
N VAL A 61 1.33 -8.36 6.55
CA VAL A 61 0.71 -7.04 6.49
C VAL A 61 0.48 -6.61 5.04
N ILE A 62 1.41 -6.88 4.11
CA ILE A 62 1.24 -6.56 2.68
C ILE A 62 0.02 -7.29 2.08
N TYR A 63 -0.15 -8.58 2.38
CA TYR A 63 -1.31 -9.36 1.89
C TYR A 63 -2.63 -8.88 2.47
N LYS A 64 -2.62 -8.37 3.70
CA LYS A 64 -3.82 -7.88 4.40
C LYS A 64 -4.02 -6.37 4.25
N ALA A 65 -3.10 -5.65 3.61
CA ALA A 65 -3.09 -4.20 3.57
C ALA A 65 -4.32 -3.61 2.85
N THR A 66 -4.81 -4.30 1.81
CA THR A 66 -5.96 -3.82 1.03
C THR A 66 -6.83 -4.97 0.54
N VAL A 67 -8.13 -4.71 0.41
CA VAL A 67 -9.09 -5.67 -0.16
C VAL A 67 -8.70 -6.04 -1.59
N ARG A 68 -8.27 -5.07 -2.42
CA ARG A 68 -7.92 -5.33 -3.82
C ARG A 68 -6.67 -6.21 -3.95
N THR A 69 -5.63 -5.90 -3.18
CA THR A 69 -4.39 -6.70 -3.13
C THR A 69 -4.70 -8.15 -2.77
N ARG A 70 -5.53 -8.34 -1.74
CA ARG A 70 -5.97 -9.69 -1.32
C ARG A 70 -6.73 -10.41 -2.44
N LEU A 71 -7.73 -9.76 -3.06
CA LEU A 71 -8.49 -10.36 -4.16
C LEU A 71 -7.59 -10.77 -5.34
N ILE A 72 -6.58 -9.95 -5.67
CA ILE A 72 -5.61 -10.28 -6.72
C ILE A 72 -4.83 -11.55 -6.35
N VAL A 73 -4.28 -11.62 -5.13
CA VAL A 73 -3.46 -12.76 -4.68
C VAL A 73 -4.31 -14.03 -4.53
N ASP A 74 -5.53 -13.93 -4.00
CA ASP A 74 -6.44 -15.06 -3.77
C ASP A 74 -6.88 -15.71 -5.10
N ALA A 75 -6.99 -14.92 -6.17
CA ALA A 75 -7.35 -15.41 -7.52
C ALA A 75 -6.22 -16.18 -8.23
N GLN A 76 -4.99 -16.13 -7.71
CA GLN A 76 -3.84 -16.77 -8.36
C GLN A 76 -3.78 -18.27 -8.11
N THR A 77 -3.20 -19.00 -9.07
CA THR A 77 -2.79 -20.40 -8.85
C THR A 77 -1.76 -20.51 -7.72
N GLU A 78 -1.69 -21.66 -7.06
CA GLU A 78 -0.74 -21.89 -5.96
C GLU A 78 0.70 -21.57 -6.35
N ARG A 79 1.13 -22.07 -7.51
CA ARG A 79 2.46 -21.80 -8.06
C ARG A 79 2.77 -20.31 -8.22
N VAL A 80 1.78 -19.49 -8.58
CA VAL A 80 1.96 -18.04 -8.72
C VAL A 80 2.01 -17.38 -7.34
N ARG A 81 1.17 -17.80 -6.39
CA ARG A 81 1.23 -17.32 -5.01
C ARG A 81 2.60 -17.59 -4.37
N GLU A 82 3.15 -18.79 -4.56
CA GLU A 82 4.50 -19.15 -4.11
C GLU A 82 5.56 -18.20 -4.69
N LYS A 83 5.52 -17.91 -6.00
CA LYS A 83 6.45 -16.96 -6.64
C LYS A 83 6.33 -15.55 -6.08
N ILE A 84 5.10 -15.06 -5.86
CA ILE A 84 4.86 -13.77 -5.23
C ILE A 84 5.46 -13.77 -3.82
N HIS A 85 5.17 -14.81 -3.03
CA HIS A 85 5.64 -14.94 -1.66
C HIS A 85 7.17 -14.95 -1.57
N SER A 86 7.85 -15.84 -2.29
CA SER A 86 9.31 -15.92 -2.30
C SER A 86 9.97 -14.61 -2.75
N HIS A 87 9.38 -13.92 -3.73
CA HIS A 87 9.88 -12.63 -4.18
C HIS A 87 9.69 -11.55 -3.10
N LEU A 88 8.54 -11.51 -2.40
CA LEU A 88 8.34 -10.59 -1.29
C LEU A 88 9.34 -10.84 -0.15
N ILE A 89 9.55 -12.11 0.24
CA ILE A 89 10.55 -12.47 1.26
C ILE A 89 11.93 -11.95 0.83
N SER A 90 12.36 -12.24 -0.40
CA SER A 90 13.65 -11.76 -0.91
C SER A 90 13.77 -10.23 -0.95
N ASP A 91 12.67 -9.52 -1.22
CA ASP A 91 12.64 -8.06 -1.18
C ASP A 91 12.73 -7.53 0.26
N ILE A 92 12.02 -8.15 1.21
CA ILE A 92 12.00 -7.76 2.63
C ILE A 92 13.35 -8.02 3.28
N GLU A 93 14.08 -9.06 2.86
CA GLU A 93 15.43 -9.34 3.37
C GLU A 93 16.41 -8.18 3.21
N LYS A 94 16.20 -7.32 2.20
CA LYS A 94 17.02 -6.12 1.96
C LYS A 94 16.83 -5.05 3.04
N PHE A 95 15.80 -5.17 3.86
CA PHE A 95 15.42 -4.23 4.93
C PHE A 95 15.75 -4.77 6.34
N ARG A 96 16.58 -5.81 6.43
CA ARG A 96 17.05 -6.33 7.72
C ARG A 96 17.95 -5.31 8.42
N ILE A 97 17.64 -5.05 9.69
CA ILE A 97 18.43 -4.22 10.60
C ILE A 97 18.82 -5.10 11.79
N GLY A 98 20.06 -5.58 11.80
CA GLY A 98 20.53 -6.54 12.81
C GLY A 98 19.71 -7.83 12.78
N ASP A 99 18.92 -8.05 13.83
CA ASP A 99 18.08 -9.22 14.07
C ASP A 99 16.58 -9.02 13.74
N HIS A 100 16.19 -7.83 13.31
CA HIS A 100 14.81 -7.49 12.96
C HIS A 100 14.74 -6.83 11.59
N TYR A 101 13.53 -6.44 11.18
CA TYR A 101 13.25 -5.80 9.90
C TYR A 101 12.57 -4.46 10.13
N GLU A 102 12.97 -3.45 9.35
CA GLU A 102 12.36 -2.13 9.36
C GLU A 102 11.99 -1.68 7.95
N ILE A 103 10.71 -1.41 7.70
CA ILE A 103 10.24 -0.95 6.40
C ILE A 103 9.54 0.39 6.55
N ALA A 104 10.05 1.40 5.83
CA ALA A 104 9.40 2.70 5.72
C ALA A 104 8.14 2.60 4.85
N LEU A 105 6.98 2.88 5.44
CA LEU A 105 5.68 2.95 4.79
C LEU A 105 4.97 4.25 5.17
N PRO A 106 5.46 5.41 4.69
CA PRO A 106 4.94 6.71 5.10
C PRO A 106 3.47 6.87 4.71
N ALA A 107 2.73 7.64 5.52
CA ALA A 107 1.35 8.01 5.23
C ALA A 107 1.25 9.47 4.79
N ALA A 108 0.31 9.77 3.89
CA ALA A 108 -0.10 11.13 3.60
C ALA A 108 -1.23 11.54 4.56
N LEU A 109 -1.00 12.57 5.36
CA LEU A 109 -2.00 13.23 6.19
C LEU A 109 -2.50 14.47 5.46
N VAL A 110 -3.75 14.40 5.00
CA VAL A 110 -4.44 15.54 4.39
C VAL A 110 -5.44 16.11 5.40
N THR A 111 -5.33 17.41 5.67
CA THR A 111 -6.25 18.12 6.57
C THR A 111 -6.88 19.30 5.84
N ALA A 112 -8.12 19.63 6.21
CA ALA A 112 -8.84 20.80 5.72
C ALA A 112 -9.93 21.20 6.72
N THR A 113 -10.35 22.46 6.65
CA THR A 113 -11.37 23.03 7.55
C THR A 113 -12.63 23.32 6.77
N LYS A 114 -13.79 22.93 7.29
CA LYS A 114 -15.08 23.33 6.71
C LYS A 114 -15.55 24.61 7.40
N PRO A 115 -15.81 25.70 6.66
CA PRO A 115 -16.45 26.88 7.22
C PRO A 115 -17.84 26.51 7.75
N ILE A 116 -18.16 26.93 8.97
CA ILE A 116 -19.47 26.75 9.61
C ILE A 116 -20.48 27.68 8.96
#